data_AF-A0A183UYG1-F1
#
_entry.id   AF-A0A183UYG1-F1
#
_cell.length_a   1.000
_cell.length_b   1.000
_cell.length_c   1.000
_cell.angle_alpha   90.00
_cell.angle_beta   90.00
_cell.angle_gamma   90.00
#
_symmetry.space_group_name_H-M   'P 1'
#
loop_
_entity.id
_entity.type
_entity.pdbx_description
1 polymer ?
#
loop_
_entity_poly.entity_id
_entity_poly.type
_entity_poly.pdbx_seq_one_letter_code
_entity_poly.pdbx_strand_id
1 'polypeptide(L)'
;MHESNFDFATASFVKSAAEVFDPNNAKYRCCCNQCHAITGVRIIAGMLCVTVVFELWHFIATLCSLREGGTGSAVLGSLFQLLIGVVIAASVIHALIEEKAAFLLPYLLLQTVGLAAGAVFFVSFLYISLFGDGNAILTFIKSQGHQMSKSDSRDEKQSIGYADCVGWLMVAAFAAVLALQIWLIRIVFACWRFYRDKRAFGFPRGYSSYVRSCETAPRRIVTSSSADAIVHTNRTVLSNGVLKERAMSMSFDKVHC
;
A
#
# COMPACT_ATOMS: atom_id res chain seq x y z
N MET A 1 -46.24 -17.03 27.98
CA MET A 1 -45.99 -16.67 26.56
C MET A 1 -44.73 -15.81 26.45
N HIS A 2 -43.53 -16.34 26.77
CA HIS A 2 -42.30 -15.51 26.74
C HIS A 2 -41.01 -16.28 26.40
N GLU A 3 -41.09 -17.51 25.88
CA GLU A 3 -39.91 -18.36 25.59
C GLU A 3 -39.52 -18.43 24.11
N SER A 4 -40.33 -17.93 23.18
CA SER A 4 -40.09 -18.11 21.73
C SER A 4 -39.11 -17.11 21.10
N ASN A 5 -38.57 -16.14 21.85
CA ASN A 5 -37.62 -15.15 21.32
C ASN A 5 -36.14 -15.50 21.58
N PHE A 6 -35.86 -16.44 22.49
CA PHE A 6 -34.47 -16.77 22.83
C PHE A 6 -33.83 -17.68 21.76
N ASP A 7 -34.60 -18.58 21.16
CA ASP A 7 -34.09 -19.55 20.16
C ASP A 7 -33.75 -18.92 18.80
N PHE A 8 -34.38 -17.81 18.42
CA PHE A 8 -34.05 -17.13 17.17
C PHE A 8 -32.70 -16.38 17.25
N ALA A 9 -32.37 -15.86 18.44
CA ALA A 9 -31.09 -15.20 18.68
C ALA A 9 -29.93 -16.20 18.64
N THR A 10 -30.06 -17.36 19.30
CA THR A 10 -29.06 -18.44 19.26
C THR A 10 -28.92 -19.06 17.87
N ALA A 11 -29.99 -19.23 17.09
CA ALA A 11 -29.90 -19.74 15.72
C ALA A 11 -29.16 -18.77 14.77
N SER A 12 -29.35 -17.45 14.92
CA SER A 12 -28.57 -16.45 14.17
C SER A 12 -27.09 -16.42 14.58
N PHE A 13 -26.80 -16.69 15.86
CA PHE A 13 -25.46 -16.71 16.41
C PHE A 13 -24.68 -17.98 16.00
N VAL A 14 -25.36 -19.14 15.95
CA VAL A 14 -24.78 -20.43 15.54
C VAL A 14 -24.54 -20.50 14.03
N LYS A 15 -25.35 -19.84 13.20
CA LYS A 15 -25.09 -19.76 11.75
C LYS A 15 -23.84 -18.96 11.40
N SER A 16 -23.35 -18.13 12.33
CA SER A 16 -22.09 -17.40 12.21
C SER A 16 -20.86 -18.18 12.73
N ALA A 17 -21.04 -19.32 13.37
CA ALA A 17 -19.96 -20.07 14.04
C ALA A 17 -19.27 -21.13 13.16
N ALA A 18 -19.74 -21.34 11.93
CA ALA A 18 -19.19 -22.33 11.01
C ALA A 18 -18.69 -21.74 9.67
N GLU A 19 -18.55 -20.41 9.55
CA GLU A 19 -17.76 -19.86 8.46
C GLU A 19 -16.27 -20.16 8.73
N VAL A 20 -15.82 -21.31 8.21
CA VAL A 20 -14.41 -21.67 8.15
C VAL A 20 -13.67 -20.53 7.46
N PHE A 21 -12.67 -19.97 8.14
CA PHE A 21 -11.85 -18.90 7.59
C PHE A 21 -11.16 -19.38 6.31
N ASP A 22 -11.64 -18.90 5.17
CA ASP A 22 -10.99 -19.10 3.88
C ASP A 22 -10.01 -17.94 3.61
N PRO A 23 -8.68 -18.16 3.71
CA PRO A 23 -7.68 -17.13 3.44
C PRO A 23 -7.69 -16.64 1.98
N ASN A 24 -8.23 -17.42 1.04
CA ASN A 24 -8.26 -17.07 -0.38
C ASN A 24 -9.57 -16.38 -0.81
N ASN A 25 -10.44 -16.04 0.16
CA ASN A 25 -11.68 -15.34 -0.13
C ASN A 25 -11.41 -14.00 -0.83
N ALA A 26 -12.19 -13.71 -1.89
CA ALA A 26 -12.05 -12.49 -2.70
C ALA A 26 -12.11 -11.20 -1.87
N LYS A 27 -12.76 -11.23 -0.69
CA LYS A 27 -12.82 -10.09 0.24
C LYS A 27 -11.45 -9.61 0.76
N TYR A 28 -10.40 -10.41 0.65
CA TYR A 28 -9.04 -10.08 1.09
C TYR A 28 -8.09 -9.69 -0.07
N ARG A 29 -8.61 -9.57 -1.29
CA ARG A 29 -7.81 -9.16 -2.44
C ARG A 29 -7.87 -7.64 -2.60
N CYS A 30 -6.72 -7.03 -2.85
CA CYS A 30 -6.58 -5.61 -3.17
C CYS A 30 -6.21 -5.43 -4.65
N CYS A 31 -6.15 -4.18 -5.12
CA CYS A 31 -5.74 -3.83 -6.49
C CYS A 31 -6.57 -4.55 -7.56
N CYS A 32 -7.86 -4.22 -7.67
CA CYS A 32 -8.76 -4.81 -8.66
C CYS A 32 -8.90 -6.34 -8.56
N ASN A 33 -8.87 -6.88 -7.34
CA ASN A 33 -9.01 -8.32 -7.06
C ASN A 33 -7.84 -9.18 -7.58
N GLN A 34 -6.71 -8.57 -7.95
CA GLN A 34 -5.55 -9.26 -8.54
C GLN A 34 -4.47 -9.62 -7.52
N CYS A 35 -4.34 -8.86 -6.44
CA CYS A 35 -3.25 -9.06 -5.47
C CYS A 35 -3.78 -9.47 -4.09
N HIS A 36 -3.11 -10.40 -3.43
CA HIS A 36 -3.39 -10.74 -2.03
C HIS A 36 -2.97 -9.58 -1.12
N ALA A 37 -3.75 -9.27 -0.07
CA ALA A 37 -3.49 -8.13 0.82
C ALA A 37 -2.07 -8.09 1.40
N ILE A 38 -1.46 -9.26 1.67
CA ILE A 38 -0.08 -9.37 2.17
C ILE A 38 0.93 -8.80 1.17
N THR A 39 0.76 -9.07 -0.13
CA THR A 39 1.63 -8.52 -1.17
C THR A 39 1.51 -7.00 -1.23
N GLY A 40 0.27 -6.47 -1.09
CA GLY A 40 0.02 -5.03 -1.03
C GLY A 40 0.80 -4.34 0.08
N VAL A 41 0.81 -4.90 1.30
CA VAL A 41 1.55 -4.28 2.42
C VAL A 41 3.06 -4.39 2.27
N ARG A 42 3.58 -5.45 1.65
CA ARG A 42 5.01 -5.53 1.31
C ARG A 42 5.42 -4.42 0.33
N ILE A 43 4.58 -4.10 -0.65
CA ILE A 43 4.81 -2.98 -1.57
C ILE A 43 4.79 -1.66 -0.80
N ILE A 44 3.85 -1.45 0.11
CA ILE A 44 3.78 -0.25 0.95
C ILE A 44 5.02 -0.09 1.83
N ALA A 45 5.46 -1.17 2.49
CA ALA A 45 6.69 -1.15 3.27
C ALA A 45 7.91 -0.80 2.41
N GLY A 46 8.00 -1.37 1.19
CA GLY A 46 9.03 -1.01 0.22
C GLY A 46 8.99 0.47 -0.17
N MET A 47 7.80 1.01 -0.47
CA MET A 47 7.63 2.43 -0.77
C MET A 47 8.03 3.34 0.40
N LEU A 48 7.66 2.98 1.64
CA LEU A 48 8.04 3.72 2.84
C LEU A 48 9.56 3.71 3.07
N CYS A 49 10.23 2.57 2.84
CA CYS A 49 11.69 2.51 2.89
C CYS A 49 12.33 3.46 1.86
N VAL A 50 11.80 3.47 0.63
CA VAL A 50 12.27 4.40 -0.41
C VAL A 50 12.03 5.86 0.01
N THR A 51 10.88 6.19 0.59
CA THR A 51 10.61 7.53 1.13
C THR A 51 11.62 7.93 2.20
N VAL A 52 11.94 7.04 3.15
CA VAL A 52 12.96 7.32 4.19
C VAL A 52 14.34 7.57 3.58
N VAL A 53 14.71 6.87 2.51
CA VAL A 53 15.96 7.13 1.78
C VAL A 53 15.95 8.52 1.13
N PHE A 54 14.83 8.94 0.54
CA PHE A 54 14.69 10.30 0.00
C PHE A 54 14.73 11.37 1.10
N GLU A 55 14.10 11.14 2.24
CA GLU A 55 14.17 12.04 3.41
C GLU A 55 15.61 12.15 3.94
N LEU A 56 16.33 11.02 4.00
CA LEU A 56 17.74 11.00 4.38
C LEU A 56 18.59 11.78 3.38
N TRP A 57 18.37 11.58 2.09
CA TRP A 57 19.02 12.34 1.03
C TRP A 57 18.77 13.85 1.17
N HIS A 58 17.51 14.23 1.40
CA HIS A 58 17.11 15.63 1.59
C HIS A 58 17.76 16.24 2.85
N PHE A 59 17.82 15.48 3.95
CA PHE A 59 18.53 15.88 5.16
C PHE A 59 20.02 16.12 4.89
N ILE A 60 20.68 15.20 4.18
CA ILE A 60 22.10 15.36 3.78
C ILE A 60 22.29 16.61 2.90
N ALA A 61 21.42 16.82 1.92
CA ALA A 61 21.45 18.02 1.08
C ALA A 61 21.28 19.31 1.90
N THR A 62 20.40 19.28 2.91
CA THR A 62 20.19 20.40 3.84
C THR A 62 21.40 20.64 4.75
N LEU A 63 22.12 19.59 5.15
CA LEU A 63 23.38 19.73 5.88
C LEU A 63 24.51 20.33 5.01
N CYS A 64 24.58 19.94 3.74
CA CYS A 64 25.52 20.53 2.79
C CYS A 64 25.26 22.02 2.59
N SER A 65 24.01 22.45 2.48
CA SER A 65 23.67 23.88 2.33
C SER A 65 23.91 24.68 3.63
N LEU A 66 23.81 24.06 4.80
CA LEU A 66 24.18 24.71 6.07
C LEU A 66 25.66 25.13 6.08
N ARG A 67 26.54 24.31 5.50
CA ARG A 67 27.99 24.59 5.44
C ARG A 67 28.30 25.86 4.63
N GLU A 68 27.45 26.23 3.69
CA GLU A 68 27.59 27.41 2.83
C GLU A 68 26.95 28.68 3.44
N GLY A 69 26.43 28.62 4.68
CA GLY A 69 25.79 29.74 5.38
C GLY A 69 24.27 29.62 5.51
N GLY A 70 23.73 28.41 5.40
CA GLY A 70 22.29 28.14 5.58
C GLY A 70 21.77 28.46 6.99
N THR A 71 20.45 28.53 7.13
CA THR A 71 19.78 28.80 8.41
C THR A 71 19.62 27.50 9.22
N GLY A 72 20.12 27.45 10.46
CA GLY A 72 20.06 26.25 11.31
C GLY A 72 18.65 25.71 11.60
N SER A 73 17.61 26.54 11.46
CA SER A 73 16.21 26.12 11.62
C SER A 73 15.75 25.10 10.57
N ALA A 74 16.27 25.17 9.34
CA ALA A 74 15.93 24.22 8.27
C ALA A 74 16.45 22.80 8.56
N VAL A 75 17.63 22.72 9.19
CA VAL A 75 18.25 21.45 9.60
C VAL A 75 17.43 20.77 10.69
N LEU A 76 16.94 21.53 11.66
CA LEU A 76 16.13 20.97 12.73
C LEU A 76 14.79 20.43 12.19
N GLY A 77 14.14 21.17 11.29
CA GLY A 77 12.91 20.73 10.63
C GLY A 77 13.08 19.42 9.85
N SER A 78 14.13 19.35 9.02
CA SER A 78 14.45 18.14 8.25
C SER A 78 14.83 16.94 9.13
N LEU A 79 15.53 17.17 10.25
CA LEU A 79 15.84 16.11 11.22
C LEU A 79 14.57 15.53 11.86
N PHE A 80 13.65 16.39 12.31
CA PHE A 80 12.39 15.94 12.90
C PHE A 80 11.55 15.16 11.88
N GLN A 81 11.49 15.63 10.64
CA GLN A 81 10.80 14.95 9.55
C GLN A 81 11.39 13.56 9.28
N LEU A 82 12.72 13.45 9.24
CA LEU A 82 13.42 12.17 9.08
C LEU A 82 13.10 11.21 10.24
N LEU A 83 13.17 11.67 11.49
CA LEU A 83 12.88 10.86 12.68
C LEU A 83 11.44 10.32 12.65
N ILE A 84 10.47 11.18 12.34
CA ILE A 84 9.07 10.78 12.20
C ILE A 84 8.94 9.72 11.09
N GLY A 85 9.56 9.94 9.93
CA GLY A 85 9.56 8.98 8.81
C GLY A 85 10.13 7.61 9.20
N VAL A 86 11.27 7.59 9.91
CA VAL A 86 11.91 6.36 10.39
C VAL A 86 11.01 5.62 11.38
N VAL A 87 10.40 6.32 12.35
CA VAL A 87 9.49 5.70 13.33
C VAL A 87 8.28 5.08 12.63
N ILE A 88 7.70 5.77 11.65
CA ILE A 88 6.57 5.25 10.88
C ILE A 88 7.00 4.01 10.08
N ALA A 89 8.10 4.08 9.34
CA ALA A 89 8.60 2.95 8.55
C ALA A 89 8.92 1.74 9.44
N ALA A 90 9.63 1.96 10.56
CA ALA A 90 9.92 0.92 11.54
C ALA A 90 8.65 0.31 12.13
N SER A 91 7.62 1.11 12.44
CA SER A 91 6.35 0.62 12.95
C SER A 91 5.63 -0.31 11.95
N VAL A 92 5.65 0.02 10.66
CA VAL A 92 5.03 -0.80 9.60
C VAL A 92 5.83 -2.08 9.35
N ILE A 93 7.17 -2.00 9.34
CA ILE A 93 8.04 -3.19 9.22
C ILE A 93 7.82 -4.12 10.42
N HIS A 94 7.79 -3.58 11.63
CA HIS A 94 7.53 -4.34 12.84
C HIS A 94 6.13 -4.99 12.80
N ALA A 95 5.11 -4.27 12.30
CA ALA A 95 3.77 -4.81 12.11
C ALA A 95 3.74 -6.02 11.15
N LEU A 96 4.56 -5.97 10.09
CA LEU A 96 4.71 -7.05 9.12
C LEU A 96 5.40 -8.28 9.70
N ILE A 97 6.42 -8.10 10.53
CA ILE A 97 7.15 -9.19 11.16
C ILE A 97 6.27 -9.90 12.20
N GLU A 98 5.59 -9.13 13.05
CA GLU A 98 4.76 -9.67 14.13
C GLU A 98 3.38 -10.17 13.67
N GLU A 99 2.99 -9.91 12.41
CA GLU A 99 1.64 -10.15 11.88
C GLU A 99 0.52 -9.55 12.78
N LYS A 100 0.85 -8.47 13.51
CA LYS A 100 -0.04 -7.84 14.50
C LYS A 100 -0.70 -6.58 13.95
N ALA A 101 -2.02 -6.65 13.70
CA ALA A 101 -2.85 -5.54 13.20
C ALA A 101 -2.71 -4.22 14.00
N ALA A 102 -2.44 -4.31 15.31
CA ALA A 102 -2.36 -3.15 16.19
C ALA A 102 -1.25 -2.16 15.79
N PHE A 103 -0.15 -2.65 15.19
CA PHE A 103 0.96 -1.79 14.79
C PHE A 103 0.74 -1.05 13.46
N LEU A 104 -0.30 -1.40 12.68
CA LEU A 104 -0.69 -0.63 11.50
C LEU A 104 -1.55 0.60 11.85
N LEU A 105 -2.09 0.65 13.07
CA LEU A 105 -2.94 1.74 13.53
C LEU A 105 -2.25 3.12 13.51
N PRO A 106 -1.01 3.30 14.02
CA PRO A 106 -0.34 4.61 13.96
C PRO A 106 -0.16 5.12 12.52
N TYR A 107 0.17 4.22 11.59
CA TYR A 107 0.26 4.56 10.17
C TYR A 107 -1.10 5.00 9.61
N LEU A 108 -2.17 4.24 9.89
CA LEU A 108 -3.52 4.59 9.45
C LEU A 108 -3.98 5.94 10.01
N LEU A 109 -3.76 6.20 11.30
CA LEU A 109 -4.11 7.46 11.94
C LEU A 109 -3.37 8.63 11.28
N LEU A 110 -2.06 8.49 11.09
CA LEU A 110 -1.26 9.53 10.44
C LEU A 110 -1.71 9.79 9.00
N GLN A 111 -2.01 8.74 8.24
CA GLN A 111 -2.50 8.85 6.87
C GLN A 111 -3.87 9.54 6.82
N THR A 112 -4.77 9.25 7.77
CA THR A 112 -6.07 9.93 7.86
C THR A 112 -5.95 11.41 8.22
N VAL A 113 -5.06 11.76 9.16
CA VAL A 113 -4.78 13.16 9.51
C VAL A 113 -4.14 13.89 8.32
N GLY A 114 -3.19 13.24 7.64
CA GLY A 114 -2.54 13.77 6.44
C GLY A 114 -3.53 13.97 5.29
N LEU A 115 -4.46 13.05 5.07
CA LEU A 115 -5.52 13.19 4.07
C LEU A 115 -6.45 14.36 4.41
N ALA A 116 -6.86 14.51 5.67
CA ALA A 116 -7.71 15.61 6.10
C ALA A 116 -7.03 16.97 5.92
N ALA A 117 -5.78 17.11 6.38
CA ALA A 117 -4.99 18.32 6.19
C ALA A 117 -4.76 18.61 4.70
N GLY A 118 -4.38 17.59 3.92
CA GLY A 118 -4.18 17.69 2.48
C GLY A 118 -5.44 18.10 1.73
N ALA A 119 -6.62 17.61 2.13
CA ALA A 119 -7.89 18.00 1.53
C ALA A 119 -8.21 19.49 1.77
N VAL A 120 -7.96 20.00 2.99
CA VAL A 120 -8.12 21.42 3.31
C VAL A 120 -7.17 22.29 2.48
N PHE A 121 -5.90 21.90 2.37
CA PHE A 121 -4.94 22.59 1.51
C PHE A 121 -5.36 22.54 0.04
N PHE A 122 -5.80 21.39 -0.45
CA PHE A 122 -6.24 21.23 -1.84
C PHE A 122 -7.41 22.14 -2.17
N VAL A 123 -8.44 22.21 -1.31
CA VAL A 123 -9.57 23.12 -1.51
C VAL A 123 -9.11 24.58 -1.48
N SER A 124 -8.19 24.93 -0.59
CA SER A 124 -7.63 26.28 -0.51
C SER A 124 -6.86 26.67 -1.77
N PHE A 125 -6.00 25.79 -2.27
CA PHE A 125 -5.26 26.01 -3.53
C PHE A 125 -6.20 26.04 -4.73
N LEU A 126 -7.19 25.14 -4.79
CA LEU A 126 -8.18 25.12 -5.85
C LEU A 126 -9.00 26.41 -5.86
N TYR A 127 -9.39 26.93 -4.69
CA TYR A 127 -10.05 28.23 -4.56
C TYR A 127 -9.17 29.38 -5.09
N ILE A 128 -7.90 29.42 -4.68
CA ILE A 128 -6.94 30.43 -5.16
C ILE A 128 -6.71 30.31 -6.67
N SER A 129 -6.64 29.10 -7.23
CA SER A 129 -6.45 28.89 -8.67
C SER A 129 -7.68 29.20 -9.51
N LEU A 130 -8.89 29.07 -8.97
CA LEU A 130 -10.14 29.37 -9.68
C LEU A 130 -10.54 30.85 -9.60
N PHE A 131 -10.32 31.48 -8.46
CA PHE A 131 -10.82 32.83 -8.16
C PHE A 131 -9.72 33.87 -7.92
N GLY A 132 -8.46 33.45 -7.82
CA GLY A 132 -7.34 34.36 -7.67
C GLY A 132 -6.99 35.03 -8.98
N ASP A 133 -6.86 36.35 -8.97
CA ASP A 133 -6.20 37.07 -10.06
C ASP A 133 -4.78 36.48 -10.24
N GLY A 134 -4.31 36.28 -11.47
CA GLY A 134 -3.00 35.66 -11.75
C GLY A 134 -1.81 36.31 -11.00
N ASN A 135 -1.98 37.56 -10.56
CA ASN A 135 -1.04 38.26 -9.67
C ASN A 135 -0.89 37.61 -8.28
N ALA A 136 -1.94 37.01 -7.71
CA ALA A 136 -1.88 36.34 -6.41
C ALA A 136 -0.96 35.10 -6.47
N ILE A 137 -1.10 34.29 -7.52
CA ILE A 137 -0.24 33.12 -7.78
C ILE A 137 1.22 33.58 -8.00
N LEU A 138 1.42 34.64 -8.79
CA LEU A 138 2.75 35.19 -9.04
C LEU A 138 3.41 35.70 -7.74
N THR A 139 2.65 36.38 -6.86
CA THR A 139 3.17 36.82 -5.56
C THR A 139 3.51 35.65 -4.64
N PHE A 140 2.74 34.55 -4.68
CA PHE A 140 3.06 33.35 -3.92
C PHE A 140 4.33 32.65 -4.44
N ILE A 141 4.46 32.48 -5.76
CA ILE A 141 5.67 31.91 -6.38
C ILE A 141 6.89 32.80 -6.09
N LYS A 142 6.73 34.12 -6.16
CA LYS A 142 7.79 35.07 -5.81
C LYS A 142 8.16 34.99 -4.33
N SER A 143 7.19 34.78 -3.44
CA SER A 143 7.44 34.60 -2.01
C SER A 143 8.19 33.30 -1.68
N GLN A 144 8.12 32.30 -2.57
CA GLN A 144 8.88 31.05 -2.46
C GLN A 144 10.33 31.18 -2.95
N GLY A 145 10.79 32.38 -3.35
CA GLY A 145 12.20 32.66 -3.60
C GLY A 145 12.68 32.45 -5.03
N HIS A 146 11.80 32.13 -5.99
CA HIS A 146 12.17 32.10 -7.41
C HIS A 146 12.19 33.54 -7.96
N GLN A 147 13.35 34.20 -7.87
CA GLN A 147 13.61 35.48 -8.53
C GLN A 147 13.65 35.25 -10.05
N MET A 148 12.48 35.35 -10.70
CA MET A 148 12.45 35.45 -12.15
C MET A 148 13.14 36.75 -12.56
N SER A 149 14.23 36.61 -13.31
CA SER A 149 14.99 37.71 -13.90
C SER A 149 14.03 38.66 -14.61
N LYS A 150 14.12 39.96 -14.30
CA LYS A 150 13.28 41.03 -14.87
C LYS A 150 13.30 40.95 -16.40
N SER A 151 12.21 40.48 -17.01
CA SER A 151 11.99 40.61 -18.45
C SER A 151 11.05 41.76 -18.75
N ASP A 152 11.27 42.34 -19.92
CA ASP A 152 10.71 43.58 -20.45
C ASP A 152 9.18 43.52 -20.62
N SER A 153 8.56 44.68 -20.54
CA SER A 153 7.12 44.97 -20.52
C SER A 153 6.26 44.41 -21.68
N ARG A 154 6.85 43.75 -22.69
CA ARG A 154 6.12 43.01 -23.75
C ARG A 154 5.80 41.56 -23.37
N ASP A 155 6.41 41.02 -22.32
CA ASP A 155 6.23 39.64 -21.84
C ASP A 155 5.05 39.46 -20.86
N GLU A 156 4.31 40.52 -20.53
CA GLU A 156 3.26 40.47 -19.50
C GLU A 156 2.10 39.54 -19.88
N LYS A 157 1.72 39.47 -21.17
CA LYS A 157 0.71 38.50 -21.63
C LYS A 157 1.22 37.06 -21.66
N GLN A 158 2.52 36.86 -21.83
CA GLN A 158 3.14 35.53 -21.87
C GLN A 158 3.42 34.99 -20.46
N SER A 159 3.69 35.86 -19.49
CA SER A 159 3.89 35.47 -18.09
C SER A 159 2.58 35.03 -17.42
N ILE A 160 1.45 35.65 -17.77
CA ILE A 160 0.12 35.27 -17.25
C ILE A 160 -0.24 33.84 -17.67
N GLY A 161 -0.08 33.49 -18.95
CA GLY A 161 -0.36 32.13 -19.42
C GLY A 161 0.54 31.06 -18.80
N TYR A 162 1.80 31.39 -18.49
CA TYR A 162 2.71 30.49 -17.78
C TYR A 162 2.30 30.30 -16.31
N ALA A 163 1.92 31.37 -15.62
CA ALA A 163 1.48 31.32 -14.23
C ALA A 163 0.21 30.45 -14.06
N ASP A 164 -0.74 30.56 -14.98
CA ASP A 164 -1.95 29.72 -14.98
C ASP A 164 -1.60 28.24 -15.20
N CYS A 165 -0.73 27.94 -16.17
CA CYS A 165 -0.27 26.57 -16.44
C CYS A 165 0.43 25.94 -15.22
N VAL A 166 1.33 26.69 -14.57
CA VAL A 166 2.02 26.23 -13.34
C VAL A 166 1.03 26.05 -12.20
N GLY A 167 0.07 26.96 -12.03
CA GLY A 167 -1.00 26.84 -11.03
C GLY A 167 -1.82 25.55 -11.21
N TRP A 168 -2.30 25.29 -12.43
CA TRP A 168 -3.03 24.06 -12.75
C TRP A 168 -2.18 22.80 -12.57
N LEU A 169 -0.89 22.85 -12.90
CA LEU A 169 0.03 21.73 -12.69
C LEU A 169 0.23 21.44 -11.19
N MET A 170 0.32 22.47 -10.35
CA MET A 170 0.36 22.31 -8.89
C MET A 170 -0.93 21.68 -8.36
N VAL A 171 -2.10 22.16 -8.80
CA VAL A 171 -3.40 21.58 -8.43
C VAL A 171 -3.50 20.11 -8.86
N ALA A 172 -3.08 19.79 -10.09
CA ALA A 172 -3.06 18.42 -10.61
C ALA A 172 -2.11 17.52 -9.80
N ALA A 173 -0.94 18.02 -9.43
CA ALA A 173 0.01 17.31 -8.59
C ALA A 173 -0.58 17.02 -7.20
N PHE A 174 -1.22 18.00 -6.55
CA PHE A 174 -1.90 17.79 -5.27
C PHE A 174 -3.05 16.77 -5.38
N ALA A 175 -3.84 16.83 -6.46
CA ALA A 175 -4.90 15.86 -6.71
C ALA A 175 -4.33 14.44 -6.85
N ALA A 176 -3.21 14.27 -7.56
CA ALA A 176 -2.52 12.99 -7.69
C ALA A 176 -2.02 12.46 -6.34
N VAL A 177 -1.45 13.34 -5.49
CA VAL A 177 -1.01 12.97 -4.13
C VAL A 177 -2.20 12.54 -3.27
N LEU A 178 -3.34 13.24 -3.31
CA LEU A 178 -4.55 12.85 -2.58
C LEU A 178 -5.12 11.51 -3.08
N ALA A 179 -5.13 11.29 -4.39
CA ALA A 179 -5.55 10.01 -4.96
C ALA A 179 -4.65 8.86 -4.48
N LEU A 180 -3.33 9.08 -4.47
CA LEU A 180 -2.36 8.12 -3.95
C LEU A 180 -2.57 7.85 -2.45
N GLN A 181 -2.83 8.89 -1.65
CA GLN A 181 -3.14 8.78 -0.23
C GLN A 181 -4.39 7.91 0.03
N ILE A 182 -5.49 8.19 -0.68
CA ILE A 182 -6.73 7.39 -0.59
C ILE A 182 -6.46 5.94 -1.00
N TRP A 183 -5.70 5.73 -2.07
CA TRP A 183 -5.34 4.40 -2.55
C TRP A 183 -4.54 3.60 -1.51
N LEU A 184 -3.55 4.23 -0.87
CA LEU A 184 -2.76 3.62 0.21
C LEU A 184 -3.64 3.25 1.42
N ILE A 185 -4.53 4.15 1.85
CA ILE A 185 -5.47 3.87 2.96
C ILE A 185 -6.32 2.64 2.64
N ARG A 186 -6.82 2.50 1.41
CA ARG A 186 -7.62 1.34 1.01
C ARG A 186 -6.85 0.02 1.12
N ILE A 187 -5.59 -0.01 0.70
CA ILE A 187 -4.75 -1.22 0.79
C ILE A 187 -4.48 -1.57 2.25
N VAL A 188 -4.10 -0.59 3.07
CA VAL A 188 -3.80 -0.85 4.49
C VAL A 188 -5.06 -1.25 5.25
N PHE A 189 -6.21 -0.64 4.96
CA PHE A 189 -7.47 -1.04 5.57
C PHE A 189 -7.87 -2.48 5.21
N ALA A 190 -7.69 -2.89 3.95
CA ALA A 190 -7.93 -4.28 3.54
C ALA A 190 -7.02 -5.26 4.30
N CYS A 191 -5.76 -4.91 4.49
CA CYS A 191 -4.83 -5.74 5.26
C CYS A 191 -5.15 -5.75 6.77
N TRP A 192 -5.49 -4.61 7.35
CA TRP A 192 -5.94 -4.51 8.73
C TRP A 192 -7.17 -5.40 8.97
N ARG A 193 -8.14 -5.36 8.05
CA ARG A 193 -9.31 -6.24 8.07
C ARG A 193 -8.92 -7.71 8.01
N PHE A 194 -7.99 -8.07 7.10
CA PHE A 194 -7.48 -9.44 7.00
C PHE A 194 -6.87 -9.92 8.32
N TYR A 195 -5.99 -9.13 8.95
CA TYR A 195 -5.38 -9.52 10.23
C TYR A 195 -6.39 -9.56 11.38
N ARG A 196 -7.38 -8.66 11.38
CA ARG A 196 -8.46 -8.66 12.37
C ARG A 196 -9.32 -9.92 12.25
N ASP A 197 -9.73 -10.26 11.03
CA ASP A 197 -10.54 -11.44 10.76
C ASP A 197 -9.71 -12.72 11.06
N LYS A 198 -8.41 -12.76 10.71
CA LYS A 198 -7.49 -13.85 11.08
C LYS A 198 -7.41 -14.07 12.60
N ARG A 199 -7.54 -13.02 13.42
CA ARG A 199 -7.58 -13.14 14.90
C ARG A 199 -8.93 -13.56 15.44
N ALA A 200 -10.03 -13.11 14.81
CA ALA A 200 -11.38 -13.45 15.25
C ALA A 200 -11.74 -14.92 14.97
N PHE A 201 -11.24 -15.46 13.85
CA PHE A 201 -11.50 -16.84 13.43
C PHE A 201 -10.30 -17.78 13.64
N GLY A 202 -9.14 -17.23 14.02
CA GLY A 202 -7.93 -18.00 14.32
C GLY A 202 -8.09 -18.75 15.64
N PHE A 203 -8.15 -20.08 15.55
CA PHE A 203 -8.13 -20.98 16.70
C PHE A 203 -7.00 -20.61 17.70
N PRO A 204 -7.26 -20.57 19.02
CA PRO A 204 -6.25 -20.15 19.99
C PRO A 204 -4.97 -21.00 20.06
N ARG A 205 -4.92 -22.19 19.45
CA ARG A 205 -3.75 -23.09 19.49
C ARG A 205 -3.73 -24.02 18.28
N GLY A 206 -2.61 -24.04 17.56
CA GLY A 206 -2.21 -25.20 16.75
C GLY A 206 -2.10 -24.96 15.24
N TYR A 207 -0.86 -24.86 14.77
CA TYR A 207 -0.40 -25.12 13.41
C TYR A 207 -0.98 -24.29 12.25
N SER A 208 -0.35 -23.13 12.06
CA SER A 208 -0.26 -22.48 10.75
C SER A 208 0.74 -23.25 9.87
N SER A 209 0.30 -24.34 9.25
CA SER A 209 0.99 -24.91 8.10
C SER A 209 0.72 -24.02 6.90
N TYR A 210 1.60 -23.04 6.68
CA TYR A 210 1.58 -22.25 5.46
C TYR A 210 1.75 -23.17 4.25
N VAL A 211 0.66 -23.37 3.51
CA VAL A 211 0.70 -23.89 2.14
C VAL A 211 1.49 -22.89 1.30
N ARG A 212 2.79 -23.18 1.15
CA ARG A 212 3.60 -22.79 0.01
C ARG A 212 2.93 -23.44 -1.22
N SER A 213 2.08 -22.69 -1.93
CA SER A 213 1.63 -23.04 -3.28
C SER A 213 1.38 -21.76 -4.08
N CYS A 214 2.47 -21.02 -4.28
CA CYS A 214 2.67 -20.30 -5.53
C CYS A 214 3.88 -20.95 -6.21
N GLU A 215 3.75 -22.24 -6.53
CA GLU A 215 4.60 -22.86 -7.53
C GLU A 215 3.72 -23.04 -8.76
N THR A 216 3.81 -22.01 -9.61
CA THR A 216 3.76 -22.15 -11.07
C THR A 216 2.69 -23.11 -11.60
N ALA A 217 1.43 -22.67 -11.64
CA ALA A 217 0.45 -23.32 -12.50
C ALA A 217 0.91 -23.13 -13.96
N PRO A 218 1.26 -24.20 -14.71
CA PRO A 218 1.58 -24.06 -16.11
C PRO A 218 0.31 -23.61 -16.83
N ARG A 219 0.43 -22.51 -17.57
CA ARG A 219 -0.57 -22.01 -18.51
C ARG A 219 -0.94 -23.17 -19.44
N ARG A 220 -2.08 -23.82 -19.24
CA ARG A 220 -2.65 -24.74 -20.23
C ARG A 220 -2.96 -23.91 -21.46
N ILE A 221 -2.09 -24.00 -22.46
CA ILE A 221 -2.44 -23.70 -23.83
C ILE A 221 -3.46 -24.78 -24.22
N VAL A 222 -4.73 -24.39 -24.30
CA VAL A 222 -5.78 -25.22 -24.90
C VAL A 222 -5.53 -25.18 -26.39
N THR A 223 -4.78 -26.16 -26.90
CA THR A 223 -4.86 -26.53 -28.32
C THR A 223 -6.14 -27.33 -28.49
N SER A 224 -7.14 -26.72 -29.09
CA SER A 224 -8.31 -27.42 -29.61
C SER A 224 -7.85 -28.35 -30.73
N SER A 225 -7.72 -29.65 -30.44
CA SER A 225 -7.68 -30.69 -31.46
C SER A 225 -8.89 -31.59 -31.27
N SER A 226 -9.84 -31.40 -32.17
CA SER A 226 -11.02 -32.23 -32.35
C SER A 226 -10.60 -33.50 -33.09
N ALA A 227 -10.70 -34.67 -32.46
CA ALA A 227 -10.88 -35.95 -33.14
C ALA A 227 -11.26 -37.05 -32.13
N ASP A 228 -12.50 -37.48 -32.30
CA ASP A 228 -13.14 -38.72 -31.85
C ASP A 228 -12.23 -39.94 -31.63
N ALA A 229 -12.48 -40.67 -30.54
CA ALA A 229 -12.51 -42.14 -30.57
C ALA A 229 -13.13 -42.70 -29.27
N ILE A 230 -14.34 -43.18 -29.44
CA ILE A 230 -15.11 -44.03 -28.52
C ILE A 230 -14.48 -45.43 -28.51
N VAL A 231 -14.02 -45.93 -27.35
CA VAL A 231 -13.89 -47.39 -27.10
C VAL A 231 -14.16 -47.70 -25.62
N HIS A 232 -15.23 -48.46 -25.40
CA HIS A 232 -15.59 -49.20 -24.19
C HIS A 232 -14.45 -50.14 -23.72
N THR A 233 -14.35 -50.43 -22.42
CA THR A 233 -14.55 -51.79 -21.83
C THR A 233 -13.93 -51.94 -20.43
N ASN A 234 -14.82 -52.20 -19.46
CA ASN A 234 -14.76 -53.07 -18.27
C ASN A 234 -13.45 -53.61 -17.63
N ARG A 235 -13.54 -53.67 -16.28
CA ARG A 235 -13.09 -54.71 -15.33
C ARG A 235 -11.64 -54.77 -14.80
N THR A 236 -11.53 -54.41 -13.52
CA THR A 236 -11.05 -55.19 -12.34
C THR A 236 -9.67 -55.86 -12.29
N VAL A 237 -9.08 -55.75 -11.09
CA VAL A 237 -8.23 -56.73 -10.34
C VAL A 237 -6.72 -56.40 -10.19
N LEU A 238 -6.36 -56.16 -8.92
CA LEU A 238 -5.14 -56.51 -8.16
C LEU A 238 -3.75 -56.52 -8.83
N SER A 239 -2.78 -55.85 -8.19
CA SER A 239 -1.67 -56.49 -7.45
C SER A 239 -0.35 -55.70 -7.56
N ASN A 240 0.18 -55.33 -6.39
CA ASN A 240 1.59 -55.31 -5.95
C ASN A 240 2.76 -55.04 -6.92
N GLY A 241 3.66 -54.15 -6.48
CA GLY A 241 5.05 -54.06 -6.93
C GLY A 241 5.61 -52.64 -6.78
N VAL A 242 6.26 -52.28 -5.66
CA VAL A 242 7.71 -52.44 -5.40
C VAL A 242 8.60 -51.48 -6.22
N LEU A 243 9.22 -50.56 -5.47
CA LEU A 243 10.51 -49.89 -5.68
C LEU A 243 10.77 -49.11 -6.99
N LYS A 244 10.98 -47.80 -6.85
CA LYS A 244 12.24 -47.20 -7.33
C LYS A 244 12.60 -45.92 -6.57
N GLU A 245 13.66 -46.03 -5.78
CA GLU A 245 14.47 -44.91 -5.30
C GLU A 245 14.84 -43.97 -6.46
N ARG A 246 14.76 -42.66 -6.21
CA ARG A 246 15.75 -41.73 -6.77
C ARG A 246 16.03 -40.62 -5.77
N ALA A 247 17.26 -40.66 -5.31
CA ALA A 247 17.95 -39.63 -4.57
C ALA A 247 17.85 -38.27 -5.27
N MET A 248 17.70 -37.20 -4.49
CA MET A 248 18.26 -35.92 -4.86
C MET A 248 18.77 -35.20 -3.60
N SER A 249 20.07 -35.33 -3.42
CA SER A 249 20.94 -34.42 -2.70
C SER A 249 20.78 -32.99 -3.21
N MET A 250 20.71 -32.01 -2.31
CA MET A 250 21.35 -30.69 -2.44
C MET A 250 21.02 -29.91 -1.16
N SER A 251 21.96 -29.73 -0.25
CA SER A 251 23.14 -28.84 -0.27
C SER A 251 22.83 -27.69 0.67
N PHE A 252 23.42 -27.81 1.87
CA PHE A 252 23.61 -26.70 2.79
C PHE A 252 24.48 -25.67 2.09
N ASP A 253 24.03 -24.41 2.04
CA ASP A 253 24.98 -23.30 2.04
C ASP A 253 24.64 -22.30 3.14
N LYS A 254 25.66 -22.14 3.98
CA LYS A 254 25.86 -21.13 5.00
C LYS A 254 25.82 -19.75 4.36
N VAL A 255 25.19 -18.78 5.03
CA VAL A 255 25.77 -17.44 5.11
C VAL A 255 25.70 -17.00 6.57
N HIS A 256 26.87 -16.92 7.17
CA HIS A 256 27.16 -16.30 8.46
C HIS A 256 27.84 -14.96 8.16
N CYS A 257 27.52 -13.97 8.99
CA CYS A 257 28.15 -12.66 9.15
C CYS A 257 27.86 -11.60 8.08
#